data_AF-A0A661T8W6-F1
#
_entry.id   AF-A0A661T8W6-F1
#
_cell.length_a   1.000
_cell.length_b   1.000
_cell.length_c   1.000
_cell.angle_alpha   90.00
_cell.angle_beta   90.00
_cell.angle_gamma   90.00
#
_symmetry.space_group_name_H-M   'P 1'
#
loop_
_entity.id
_entity.type
_entity.pdbx_description
1 polymer ?
#
loop_
_entity_poly.entity_id
_entity_poly.type
_entity_poly.pdbx_seq_one_letter_code
_entity_poly.pdbx_strand_id
1 'polypeptide(L)'
;MTRDESRSCPFVTRQGCAVYEDRPGACRLYPLGRRASARTPGEERLKEKFFLVREPHCMGFQEEKTWTVSQWLNHEGMPDYNRMNDDWTRIIHSPQSLGSQDNQKKIQMFFMVSYNLDAFRKFLFQSRFFDHFRVEAELQERLAESDTELMKFGFKWLRFSLFGEPTLRIQS
;
A
#
# COMPACT_ATOMS: atom_id res chain seq x y z
N MET A 1 -18.89 -10.61 -14.56
CA MET A 1 -19.84 -11.73 -14.48
C MET A 1 -19.86 -12.41 -15.83
N THR A 2 -20.02 -13.73 -15.85
CA THR A 2 -20.25 -14.50 -17.07
C THR A 2 -21.56 -14.06 -17.74
N ARG A 3 -21.66 -14.31 -19.05
CA ARG A 3 -22.85 -13.93 -19.85
C ARG A 3 -23.92 -15.03 -19.88
N ASP A 4 -23.78 -16.07 -19.06
CA ASP A 4 -24.78 -17.12 -18.89
C ASP A 4 -25.91 -16.67 -17.95
N GLU A 5 -26.99 -17.46 -17.86
CA GLU A 5 -28.15 -17.17 -17.02
C GLU A 5 -27.79 -17.04 -15.54
N SER A 6 -26.77 -17.78 -15.09
CA SER A 6 -26.32 -17.78 -13.70
C SER A 6 -25.61 -16.48 -13.29
N ARG A 7 -25.12 -15.69 -14.26
CA ARG A 7 -24.30 -14.48 -14.06
C ARG A 7 -23.17 -14.68 -13.04
N SER A 8 -22.60 -15.87 -13.01
CA SER A 8 -21.59 -16.24 -12.03
C SER A 8 -20.31 -15.39 -12.14
N CYS A 9 -19.52 -15.39 -11.07
CA CYS A 9 -18.20 -14.76 -11.07
C CYS A 9 -17.27 -15.55 -12.02
N PRO A 10 -16.65 -14.92 -13.04
CA PRO A 10 -15.83 -15.63 -14.03
C PRO A 10 -14.54 -16.21 -13.45
N PHE A 11 -14.15 -15.78 -12.25
CA PHE A 11 -12.98 -16.30 -11.55
C PHE A 11 -13.30 -17.54 -10.70
N VAL A 12 -14.58 -17.85 -10.45
CA VAL A 12 -14.94 -19.01 -9.65
C VAL A 12 -14.94 -20.25 -10.55
N THR A 13 -14.05 -21.18 -10.22
CA THR A 13 -13.93 -22.48 -10.86
C THR A 13 -14.43 -23.58 -9.93
N ARG A 14 -14.48 -24.83 -10.42
CA ARG A 14 -14.79 -25.99 -9.56
C ARG A 14 -13.78 -26.18 -8.41
N GLN A 15 -12.58 -25.63 -8.53
CA GLN A 15 -11.52 -25.70 -7.52
C GLN A 15 -11.53 -24.48 -6.57
N GLY A 16 -12.44 -23.53 -6.76
CA GLY A 16 -12.50 -22.28 -6.01
C GLY A 16 -12.15 -21.06 -6.86
N CYS A 17 -11.87 -19.94 -6.20
CA CYS A 17 -11.58 -18.67 -6.86
C CYS A 17 -10.16 -18.68 -7.47
N ALA A 18 -10.06 -18.51 -8.79
CA ALA A 18 -8.80 -18.49 -9.54
C ALA A 18 -7.89 -17.29 -9.19
N VAL A 19 -8.45 -16.25 -8.57
CA VAL A 19 -7.71 -15.06 -8.09
C VAL A 19 -7.66 -15.01 -6.56
N TYR A 20 -7.86 -16.15 -5.89
CA TYR A 20 -7.80 -16.22 -4.43
C TYR A 20 -6.43 -15.82 -3.88
N GLU A 21 -5.37 -16.08 -4.65
CA GLU A 21 -4.01 -15.64 -4.34
C GLU A 21 -3.77 -14.15 -4.54
N ASP A 22 -4.80 -13.36 -4.89
CA ASP A 22 -4.76 -11.90 -4.91
C ASP A 22 -5.69 -11.28 -3.85
N ARG A 23 -6.07 -12.08 -2.84
CA ARG A 23 -6.96 -11.63 -1.76
C ARG A 23 -6.33 -10.49 -0.92
N PRO A 24 -7.14 -9.54 -0.42
CA PRO A 24 -6.66 -8.42 0.38
C PRO A 24 -5.88 -8.85 1.63
N GLY A 25 -4.95 -8.01 2.08
CA GLY A 25 -4.15 -8.27 3.28
C GLY A 25 -4.97 -8.60 4.53
N ALA A 26 -6.14 -7.98 4.70
CA ALA A 26 -7.07 -8.31 5.80
C ALA A 26 -7.58 -9.76 5.73
N CYS A 27 -7.91 -10.25 4.54
CA CYS A 27 -8.38 -11.61 4.31
C CYS A 27 -7.25 -12.64 4.47
N ARG A 28 -6.01 -12.29 4.07
CA ARG A 28 -4.80 -13.10 4.30
C ARG A 28 -4.48 -13.25 5.77
N LEU A 29 -4.59 -12.14 6.49
CA LEU A 29 -4.18 -12.08 7.88
C LEU A 29 -5.15 -12.83 8.80
N TYR A 30 -6.45 -12.84 8.51
CA TYR A 30 -7.45 -13.53 9.34
C TYR A 30 -7.07 -14.98 9.68
N PRO A 31 -7.14 -15.40 10.96
CA PRO A 31 -7.72 -14.71 12.11
C PRO A 31 -6.73 -13.81 12.87
N LEU A 32 -5.50 -13.66 12.40
CA LEU A 32 -4.50 -12.77 12.98
C LEU A 32 -4.78 -11.32 12.56
N GLY A 33 -5.18 -10.46 13.49
CA GLY A 33 -5.21 -9.02 13.27
C GLY A 33 -3.81 -8.40 13.37
N ARG A 34 -3.53 -7.41 12.51
CA ARG A 34 -2.33 -6.56 12.56
C ARG A 34 -2.75 -5.12 12.80
N ARG A 35 -2.17 -4.47 13.81
CA ARG A 35 -2.27 -3.02 14.04
C ARG A 35 -0.88 -2.41 13.90
N ALA A 36 -0.72 -1.51 12.94
CA ALA A 36 0.47 -0.68 12.79
C ALA A 36 0.12 0.77 13.15
N SER A 37 0.88 1.38 14.06
CA SER A 37 0.73 2.80 14.40
C SER A 37 1.94 3.61 13.95
N ALA A 38 1.69 4.87 13.57
CA ALA A 38 2.74 5.83 13.24
C ALA A 38 3.79 5.92 14.36
N ARG A 39 5.02 6.17 13.96
CA ARG A 39 6.21 6.18 14.82
C ARG A 39 6.10 7.27 15.89
N THR A 40 6.69 7.01 17.05
CA THR A 40 7.22 8.08 17.91
C THR A 40 8.48 8.68 17.26
N PRO A 41 8.75 9.99 17.37
CA PRO A 41 9.98 10.59 16.84
C PRO A 41 11.23 9.82 17.33
N GLY A 42 12.08 9.37 16.41
CA GLY A 42 13.32 8.63 16.72
C GLY A 42 13.28 7.12 16.46
N GLU A 43 12.12 6.51 16.18
CA GLU A 43 12.05 5.08 15.85
C GLU A 43 12.16 4.79 14.35
N GLU A 44 12.95 3.78 13.98
CA GLU A 44 13.15 3.34 12.59
C GLU A 44 12.09 2.36 12.07
N ARG A 45 11.20 1.83 12.90
CA ARG A 45 10.15 0.88 12.48
C ARG A 45 8.80 1.28 13.04
N LEU A 46 7.73 0.93 12.35
CA LEU A 46 6.37 1.10 12.88
C LEU A 46 6.20 0.21 14.11
N LYS A 47 5.43 0.67 15.09
CA LYS A 47 5.01 -0.20 16.19
C LYS A 47 3.90 -1.09 15.66
N GLU A 48 4.21 -2.37 15.56
CA GLU A 48 3.26 -3.40 15.18
C GLU A 48 2.77 -4.16 16.41
N LYS A 49 1.47 -4.42 16.45
CA LYS A 49 0.87 -5.35 17.40
C LYS A 49 0.01 -6.33 16.65
N PHE A 50 0.09 -7.59 17.08
CA PHE A 50 -0.76 -8.65 16.57
C PHE A 50 -1.76 -9.07 17.63
N PHE A 51 -2.95 -9.44 17.20
CA PHE A 51 -4.02 -9.94 18.05
C PHE A 51 -4.80 -11.03 17.31
N LEU A 52 -5.45 -11.93 18.04
CA LEU A 52 -6.29 -12.96 17.43
C LEU A 52 -7.75 -12.52 17.47
N VAL A 53 -8.41 -12.59 16.33
CA VAL A 53 -9.86 -12.47 16.23
C VAL A 53 -10.44 -13.87 16.41
N ARG A 54 -11.19 -14.08 17.48
CA ARG A 54 -11.84 -15.37 17.78
C ARG A 54 -13.34 -15.22 17.60
N GLU A 55 -13.87 -15.96 16.65
CA GLU A 55 -15.30 -15.98 16.37
C GLU A 55 -15.84 -17.40 16.51
N PRO A 56 -17.07 -17.59 17.03
CA PRO A 56 -17.62 -18.93 17.30
C PRO A 56 -17.66 -19.86 16.08
N HIS A 57 -17.74 -19.30 14.88
CA HIS A 57 -17.79 -20.05 13.62
C HIS A 57 -16.41 -20.41 13.05
N CYS A 58 -15.33 -19.86 13.63
CA CYS A 58 -13.97 -20.10 13.14
C CYS A 58 -13.44 -21.45 13.65
N MET A 59 -13.66 -22.49 12.85
CA MET A 59 -13.23 -23.85 13.18
C MET A 59 -11.70 -24.03 13.10
N GLY A 60 -10.97 -23.13 12.44
CA GLY A 60 -9.51 -23.22 12.29
C GLY A 60 -8.73 -23.22 13.61
N PHE A 61 -9.32 -22.76 14.72
CA PHE A 61 -8.72 -22.84 16.05
C PHE A 61 -8.76 -24.26 16.66
N GLN A 62 -9.46 -25.21 16.04
CA GLN A 62 -9.51 -26.61 16.47
C GLN A 62 -8.45 -27.49 15.78
N GLU A 63 -7.71 -26.94 14.81
CA GLU A 63 -6.65 -27.63 14.10
C GLU A 63 -5.45 -27.91 15.02
N GLU A 64 -4.78 -29.03 14.79
CA GLU A 64 -3.61 -29.43 15.59
C GLU A 64 -2.38 -28.56 15.31
N LYS A 65 -2.34 -27.93 14.13
CA LYS A 65 -1.18 -27.13 13.70
C LYS A 65 -1.11 -25.82 14.48
N THR A 66 -0.01 -25.67 15.22
CA THR A 66 0.33 -24.43 15.89
C THR A 66 1.19 -23.54 15.01
N TRP A 67 0.96 -22.23 15.10
CA TRP A 67 1.67 -21.23 14.31
C TRP A 67 2.25 -20.16 15.22
N THR A 68 3.51 -19.79 14.97
CA THR A 68 4.02 -18.50 15.39
C THR A 68 3.54 -17.40 14.42
N VAL A 69 3.53 -16.15 14.88
CA VAL A 69 3.18 -15.00 14.02
C VAL A 69 4.04 -14.95 12.77
N SER A 70 5.36 -15.17 12.90
CA SER A 70 6.27 -15.16 11.75
C SER A 70 5.94 -16.24 10.73
N GLN A 71 5.65 -17.47 11.18
CA GLN A 71 5.26 -18.56 10.27
C GLN A 71 3.94 -18.25 9.57
N TRP A 72 2.95 -17.71 10.28
CA TRP A 72 1.67 -17.30 9.69
C TRP A 72 1.86 -16.24 8.59
N LEU A 73 2.64 -15.19 8.89
CA LEU A 73 2.90 -14.11 7.93
C LEU A 73 3.60 -14.63 6.67
N ASN A 74 4.60 -15.50 6.82
CA ASN A 74 5.30 -16.08 5.67
C ASN A 74 4.40 -17.02 4.86
N HIS A 75 3.58 -17.83 5.53
CA HIS A 75 2.61 -18.70 4.87
C HIS A 75 1.61 -17.91 4.02
N GLU A 76 1.13 -16.78 4.54
CA GLU A 76 0.14 -15.93 3.87
C GLU A 76 0.74 -14.95 2.85
N GLY A 77 2.07 -14.97 2.66
CA GLY A 77 2.78 -14.07 1.72
C GLY A 77 2.81 -12.61 2.18
N MET A 78 2.61 -12.34 3.47
CA MET A 78 2.49 -10.98 4.00
C MET A 78 3.76 -10.11 4.04
N PRO A 79 5.02 -10.60 4.06
CA PRO A 79 6.19 -9.75 4.21
C PRO A 79 6.27 -8.60 3.19
N ASP A 80 6.03 -8.89 1.91
CA ASP A 80 6.10 -7.87 0.85
C ASP A 80 4.95 -6.86 0.96
N TYR A 81 3.72 -7.34 1.18
CA TYR A 81 2.56 -6.47 1.36
C TYR A 81 2.70 -5.58 2.59
N ASN A 82 3.19 -6.12 3.72
CA ASN A 82 3.41 -5.33 4.94
C ASN A 82 4.47 -4.27 4.71
N ARG A 83 5.58 -4.58 4.02
CA ARG A 83 6.60 -3.60 3.67
C ARG A 83 6.03 -2.44 2.85
N MET A 84 5.19 -2.71 1.86
CA MET A 84 4.53 -1.67 1.06
C MET A 84 3.50 -0.88 1.87
N ASN A 85 2.69 -1.58 2.66
CA ASN A 85 1.67 -0.95 3.52
C ASN A 85 2.30 -0.09 4.62
N ASP A 86 3.52 -0.38 5.06
CA ASP A 86 4.21 0.37 6.09
C ASP A 86 4.58 1.77 5.65
N ASP A 87 5.10 1.90 4.44
CA ASP A 87 5.40 3.21 3.87
C ASP A 87 4.11 4.01 3.62
N TRP A 88 3.05 3.33 3.18
CA TRP A 88 1.72 3.93 3.02
C TRP A 88 1.09 4.37 4.34
N THR A 89 1.19 3.55 5.39
CA THR A 89 0.65 3.80 6.73
C THR A 89 1.21 5.08 7.33
N ARG A 90 2.46 5.45 7.01
CA ARG A 90 3.07 6.70 7.46
C ARG A 90 2.36 7.94 6.90
N ILE A 91 1.79 7.84 5.71
CA ILE A 91 1.06 8.93 5.08
C ILE A 91 -0.33 9.03 5.71
N ILE A 92 -1.05 7.91 5.81
CA ILE A 92 -2.44 7.87 6.33
C ILE A 92 -2.51 8.22 7.81
N HIS A 93 -1.55 7.76 8.61
CA HIS A 93 -1.48 8.04 10.04
C HIS A 93 -0.53 9.19 10.37
N SER A 94 -0.16 10.04 9.40
CA SER A 94 0.66 11.21 9.69
C SER A 94 -0.06 12.12 10.68
N PRO A 95 0.58 12.54 11.79
CA PRO A 95 -0.01 13.51 12.71
C PRO A 95 0.06 14.95 12.17
N GLN A 96 0.74 15.17 11.04
CA GLN A 96 0.93 16.50 10.49
C GLN A 96 -0.35 17.01 9.81
N SER A 97 -0.69 18.27 10.08
CA SER A 97 -1.81 18.94 9.43
C SER A 97 -1.52 19.14 7.94
N LEU A 98 -2.53 18.93 7.08
CA LEU A 98 -2.48 19.34 5.68
C LEU A 98 -2.61 20.86 5.51
N GLY A 99 -2.81 21.61 6.60
CA GLY A 99 -3.11 23.04 6.54
C GLY A 99 -4.52 23.32 6.02
N SER A 100 -4.83 24.61 5.82
CA SER A 100 -6.13 25.06 5.31
C SER A 100 -6.10 25.48 3.83
N GLN A 101 -4.90 25.61 3.25
CA GLN A 101 -4.71 26.07 1.88
C GLN A 101 -4.59 24.91 0.89
N ASP A 102 -5.12 25.13 -0.33
CA ASP A 102 -5.01 24.22 -1.47
C ASP A 102 -5.50 22.77 -1.18
N ASN A 103 -6.41 22.59 -0.22
CA ASN A 103 -6.90 21.27 0.18
C ASN A 103 -7.43 20.45 -1.00
N GLN A 104 -8.12 21.08 -1.96
CA GLN A 104 -8.60 20.40 -3.15
C GLN A 104 -7.45 19.85 -4.01
N LYS A 105 -6.37 20.63 -4.22
CA LYS A 105 -5.19 20.17 -4.97
C LYS A 105 -4.45 19.06 -4.22
N LYS A 106 -4.33 19.18 -2.90
CA LYS A 106 -3.72 18.14 -2.06
C LYS A 106 -4.49 16.82 -2.12
N ILE A 107 -5.82 16.89 -2.06
CA ILE A 107 -6.72 15.74 -2.23
C ILE A 107 -6.56 15.14 -3.63
N GLN A 108 -6.58 15.95 -4.69
CA GLN A 108 -6.36 15.48 -6.06
C GLN A 108 -5.00 14.78 -6.21
N MET A 109 -3.94 15.35 -5.64
CA MET A 109 -2.61 14.76 -5.64
C MET A 109 -2.59 13.42 -4.92
N PHE A 110 -3.18 13.36 -3.71
CA PHE A 110 -3.32 12.13 -2.94
C PHE A 110 -4.05 11.05 -3.73
N PHE A 111 -5.19 11.37 -4.35
CA PHE A 111 -5.95 10.40 -5.14
C PHE A 111 -5.19 9.91 -6.37
N MET A 112 -4.55 10.82 -7.11
CA MET A 112 -3.77 10.47 -8.30
C MET A 112 -2.66 9.49 -7.95
N VAL A 113 -1.84 9.81 -6.95
CA VAL A 113 -0.67 8.98 -6.60
C VAL A 113 -1.07 7.64 -6.01
N SER A 114 -2.18 7.58 -5.28
CA SER A 114 -2.56 6.39 -4.50
C SER A 114 -3.46 5.42 -5.24
N TYR A 115 -4.23 5.91 -6.22
CA TYR A 115 -5.26 5.11 -6.89
C TYR A 115 -5.19 5.19 -8.42
N ASN A 116 -4.29 6.00 -9.00
CA ASN A 116 -4.16 6.13 -10.44
C ASN A 116 -2.69 6.31 -10.85
N LEU A 117 -1.92 5.22 -10.74
CA LEU A 117 -0.50 5.21 -11.08
C LEU A 117 -0.24 5.60 -12.55
N ASP A 118 -1.14 5.29 -13.48
CA ASP A 118 -1.01 5.73 -14.88
C ASP A 118 -1.06 7.25 -15.02
N ALA A 119 -1.99 7.90 -14.32
CA ALA A 119 -2.06 9.36 -14.29
C ALA A 119 -0.86 9.96 -13.58
N PHE A 120 -0.37 9.33 -12.50
CA PHE A 120 0.83 9.78 -11.82
C PHE A 120 2.08 9.64 -12.72
N ARG A 121 2.22 8.54 -13.44
CA ARG A 121 3.26 8.30 -14.45
C ARG A 121 3.23 9.41 -15.51
N LYS A 122 2.06 9.68 -16.09
CA LYS A 122 1.88 10.79 -17.04
C LYS A 122 2.25 12.13 -16.42
N PHE A 123 1.84 12.40 -15.20
CA PHE A 123 2.21 13.62 -14.48
C PHE A 123 3.74 13.76 -14.36
N LEU A 124 4.49 12.70 -14.05
CA LEU A 124 5.95 12.78 -13.97
C LEU A 124 6.60 13.06 -15.33
N PHE A 125 6.22 12.33 -16.38
CA PHE A 125 6.93 12.36 -17.67
C PHE A 125 6.37 13.36 -18.71
N GLN A 126 5.13 13.82 -18.54
CA GLN A 126 4.47 14.75 -19.47
C GLN A 126 4.29 16.16 -18.89
N SER A 127 4.82 16.41 -17.69
CA SER A 127 4.87 17.74 -17.09
C SER A 127 6.32 18.19 -16.89
N ARG A 128 6.49 19.37 -16.27
CA ARG A 128 7.80 19.93 -15.90
C ARG A 128 8.33 19.37 -14.57
N PHE A 129 7.86 18.20 -14.13
CA PHE A 129 8.26 17.63 -12.84
C PHE A 129 9.78 17.47 -12.73
N PHE A 130 10.42 16.88 -13.75
CA PHE A 130 11.87 16.67 -13.76
C PHE A 130 12.69 17.95 -14.02
N ASP A 131 12.06 19.06 -14.40
CA ASP A 131 12.71 20.39 -14.43
C ASP A 131 12.85 20.97 -13.00
N HIS A 132 11.96 20.57 -12.08
CA HIS A 132 11.89 21.13 -10.74
C HIS A 132 12.48 20.21 -9.67
N PHE A 133 12.56 18.90 -9.92
CA PHE A 133 13.04 17.91 -8.95
C PHE A 133 14.21 17.12 -9.51
N ARG A 134 15.24 16.94 -8.68
CA ARG A 134 16.41 16.14 -9.05
C ARG A 134 16.08 14.66 -8.87
N VAL A 135 15.99 13.96 -9.99
CA VAL A 135 15.80 12.51 -10.06
C VAL A 135 16.81 11.94 -11.04
N GLU A 136 17.65 11.01 -10.58
CA GLU A 136 18.72 10.40 -11.39
C GLU A 136 18.11 9.61 -12.57
N ALA A 137 18.77 9.62 -13.73
CA ALA A 137 18.24 9.05 -14.98
C ALA A 137 17.85 7.57 -14.84
N GLU A 138 18.69 6.77 -14.18
CA GLU A 138 18.42 5.35 -13.91
C GLU A 138 17.14 5.15 -13.09
N LEU A 139 16.85 6.06 -12.15
CA LEU A 139 15.58 6.03 -11.41
C LEU A 139 14.42 6.43 -12.32
N GLN A 140 14.58 7.42 -13.20
CA GLN A 140 13.53 7.79 -14.17
C GLN A 140 13.15 6.61 -15.07
N GLU A 141 14.12 5.85 -15.58
CA GLU A 141 13.86 4.65 -16.38
C GLU A 141 13.05 3.61 -15.58
N ARG A 142 13.47 3.30 -14.35
CA ARG A 142 12.70 2.40 -13.48
C ARG A 142 11.30 2.92 -13.17
N LEU A 143 11.16 4.23 -12.98
CA LEU A 143 9.87 4.87 -12.76
C LEU A 143 8.99 4.81 -13.99
N ALA A 144 9.53 4.64 -15.20
CA ALA A 144 8.79 4.51 -16.45
C ALA A 144 8.29 3.08 -16.71
N GLU A 145 8.94 2.06 -16.14
CA GLU A 145 8.66 0.64 -16.43
C GLU A 145 8.06 -0.14 -15.25
N SER A 146 8.33 0.25 -14.00
CA SER A 146 7.91 -0.48 -12.81
C SER A 146 6.87 0.27 -12.00
N ASP A 147 5.66 -0.28 -11.91
CA ASP A 147 4.61 0.24 -11.02
C ASP A 147 5.00 0.18 -9.55
N THR A 148 5.79 -0.82 -9.14
CA THR A 148 6.27 -0.92 -7.76
C THR A 148 7.23 0.20 -7.42
N GLU A 149 8.17 0.52 -8.31
CA GLU A 149 9.09 1.65 -8.10
C GLU A 149 8.35 2.99 -8.18
N LEU A 150 7.40 3.12 -9.12
CA LEU A 150 6.55 4.31 -9.23
C LEU A 150 5.72 4.54 -7.96
N MET A 151 5.12 3.50 -7.39
CA MET A 151 4.38 3.56 -6.13
C MET A 151 5.28 4.01 -4.96
N LYS A 152 6.46 3.39 -4.80
CA LYS A 152 7.43 3.77 -3.76
C LYS A 152 7.86 5.24 -3.88
N PHE A 153 8.08 5.70 -5.11
CA PHE A 153 8.38 7.10 -5.37
C PHE A 153 7.18 8.01 -5.08
N GLY A 154 5.98 7.57 -5.42
CA GLY A 154 4.72 8.23 -5.07
C GLY A 154 4.58 8.48 -3.56
N PHE A 155 4.96 7.51 -2.73
CA PHE A 155 4.95 7.70 -1.27
C PHE A 155 5.93 8.78 -0.80
N LYS A 156 7.11 8.87 -1.41
CA LYS A 156 8.05 9.98 -1.15
C LYS A 156 7.43 11.30 -1.60
N TRP A 157 6.89 11.35 -2.82
CA TRP A 157 6.25 12.53 -3.36
C TRP A 157 5.10 13.04 -2.49
N LEU A 158 4.22 12.16 -2.00
CA LEU A 158 3.13 12.56 -1.11
C LEU A 158 3.62 13.11 0.23
N ARG A 159 4.66 12.52 0.81
CA ARG A 159 5.26 13.04 2.04
C ARG A 159 5.85 14.45 1.83
N PHE A 160 6.47 14.69 0.69
CA PHE A 160 6.93 16.01 0.30
C PHE A 160 5.76 16.98 0.05
N SER A 161 4.81 16.62 -0.83
CA SER A 161 3.78 17.54 -1.31
C SER A 161 2.69 17.84 -0.28
N LEU A 162 2.38 16.88 0.60
CA LEU A 162 1.33 17.02 1.61
C LEU A 162 1.85 17.62 2.91
N PHE A 163 3.01 17.16 3.37
CA PHE A 163 3.55 17.47 4.70
C PHE A 163 4.83 18.31 4.67
N GLY A 164 5.40 18.60 3.49
CA GLY A 164 6.63 19.38 3.38
C GLY A 164 7.89 18.62 3.83
N GLU A 165 7.82 17.29 3.95
CA GLU A 165 8.98 16.51 4.38
C GLU A 165 10.08 16.51 3.31
N PRO A 166 11.37 16.64 3.66
CA PRO A 166 12.49 16.75 2.72
C PRO A 166 12.87 15.40 2.10
N THR A 167 11.90 14.72 1.49
CA THR A 167 12.06 13.40 0.87
C THR A 167 12.51 13.48 -0.59
N LEU A 168 12.42 14.65 -1.21
CA LEU A 168 12.88 14.95 -2.57
C LEU A 168 13.76 16.21 -2.56
N ARG A 169 14.66 16.30 -3.55
CA ARG A 169 15.55 17.44 -3.75
C ARG A 169 15.03 18.31 -4.88
N ILE A 170 14.87 19.61 -4.61
CA ILE A 170 14.46 20.61 -5.60
C ILE A 170 15.69 20.99 -6.45
N GLN A 171 15.50 21.18 -7.75
CA GLN A 171 16.51 21.78 -8.62
C GLN A 171 16.49 23.30 -8.41
N SER A 172 17.65 23.85 -8.05
CA SER A 172 17.90 25.29 -7.92
C SER A 172 18.02 25.96 -9.28
#